data_AF-A0A2E2Y8D9-F1
#
_entry.id   AF-A0A2E2Y8D9-F1
#
_cell.length_a   1.000
_cell.length_b   1.000
_cell.length_c   1.000
_cell.angle_alpha   90.00
_cell.angle_beta   90.00
_cell.angle_gamma   90.00
#
_symmetry.space_group_name_H-M   'P 1'
#
loop_
_entity.id
_entity.type
_entity.pdbx_description
1 polymer ?
#
loop_
_entity_poly.entity_id
_entity_poly.type
_entity_poly.pdbx_seq_one_letter_code
_entity_poly.pdbx_strand_id
1 'polypeptide(L)'
;MNIDFVDKDLPMKLKDIRDNNMMMWSKLISNPHAYSVEAIDDMRRNIVMTAAVLMEHDVKIEVPNKERTPEDVIKEGMGELGLMLGSKAFTGALSFWRRVKDDVMDHGANYEEVDDEYYQRDDGSYFFIDPETGEEVDCDEDGEEI
;
A
#
# COMPACT_ATOMS: atom_id res chain seq x y z
N MET A 1 -16.62 -2.55 -34.05
CA MET A 1 -16.33 -2.62 -32.61
C MET A 1 -15.60 -3.93 -32.43
N ASN A 2 -14.26 -3.91 -32.43
CA ASN A 2 -13.49 -5.13 -32.14
C ASN A 2 -13.71 -5.42 -30.67
N ILE A 3 -14.47 -6.48 -30.39
CA ILE A 3 -14.52 -7.03 -29.05
C ILE A 3 -13.19 -7.76 -28.93
N ASP A 4 -12.21 -7.14 -28.27
CA ASP A 4 -10.98 -7.84 -27.90
C ASP A 4 -11.40 -9.10 -27.14
N PHE A 5 -10.88 -10.23 -27.59
CA PHE A 5 -11.28 -11.54 -27.10
C PHE A 5 -10.76 -11.67 -25.66
N VAL A 6 -11.58 -11.26 -24.69
CA VAL A 6 -11.27 -11.48 -23.27
C VAL A 6 -11.30 -12.98 -23.03
N ASP A 7 -10.17 -13.53 -22.60
CA ASP A 7 -10.05 -14.92 -22.20
C ASP A 7 -11.18 -15.31 -21.23
N LYS A 8 -11.75 -16.49 -21.42
CA LYS A 8 -12.90 -16.98 -20.65
C LYS A 8 -12.58 -17.10 -19.15
N ASP A 9 -11.31 -17.19 -18.79
CA ASP A 9 -10.84 -17.29 -17.41
C ASP A 9 -10.74 -15.92 -16.69
N LEU A 10 -10.55 -14.82 -17.44
CA LEU A 10 -10.39 -13.48 -16.86
C LEU A 10 -11.58 -13.08 -15.97
N PRO A 11 -12.85 -13.25 -16.40
CA PRO A 11 -14.00 -12.91 -15.54
C PRO A 11 -14.08 -13.73 -14.25
N MET A 12 -13.50 -14.94 -14.21
CA MET A 12 -13.47 -15.76 -13.01
C MET A 12 -12.40 -15.26 -12.05
N LYS A 13 -11.15 -15.10 -12.53
CA LYS A 13 -10.05 -14.54 -11.73
C LYS A 13 -10.38 -13.17 -11.13
N LEU A 14 -11.03 -12.29 -11.90
CA LEU A 14 -11.47 -10.98 -11.40
C LEU A 14 -12.54 -11.08 -10.30
N LYS A 15 -13.42 -12.09 -10.35
CA LYS A 15 -14.40 -12.33 -9.27
C LYS A 15 -13.72 -12.83 -8.00
N ASP A 16 -12.71 -13.69 -8.12
CA ASP A 16 -11.97 -14.19 -6.97
C ASP A 16 -11.23 -13.04 -6.26
N ILE A 17 -10.56 -12.17 -7.03
CA ILE A 17 -9.92 -10.95 -6.52
C ILE A 17 -10.94 -10.03 -5.85
N ARG A 18 -12.12 -9.83 -6.47
CA ARG A 18 -13.21 -9.05 -5.87
C ARG A 18 -13.65 -9.64 -4.53
N ASP A 19 -13.84 -10.96 -4.45
CA ASP A 19 -14.32 -11.63 -3.26
C ASP A 19 -13.28 -11.57 -2.13
N ASN A 20 -11.99 -11.65 -2.47
CA ASN A 20 -10.90 -11.35 -1.53
C ASN A 20 -10.97 -9.90 -1.02
N ASN A 21 -11.25 -8.93 -1.88
CA ASN A 21 -11.41 -7.53 -1.47
C ASN A 21 -12.61 -7.37 -0.52
N MET A 22 -13.72 -8.04 -0.81
CA MET A 22 -14.91 -8.03 0.05
C MET A 22 -14.62 -8.60 1.44
N MET A 23 -13.75 -9.61 1.54
CA MET A 23 -13.30 -10.14 2.83
C MET A 23 -12.52 -9.09 3.64
N MET A 24 -11.65 -8.30 3.00
CA MET A 24 -10.91 -7.23 3.68
C MET A 24 -11.85 -6.14 4.20
N TRP A 25 -12.85 -5.76 3.39
CA TRP A 25 -13.91 -4.87 3.86
C TRP A 25 -14.69 -5.46 5.05
N SER A 26 -14.98 -6.76 5.04
CA SER A 26 -15.64 -7.43 6.15
C SER A 26 -14.80 -7.37 7.44
N LYS A 27 -13.48 -7.59 7.36
CA LYS A 27 -12.56 -7.43 8.50
C LYS A 27 -12.64 -6.01 9.08
N LEU A 28 -12.48 -4.99 8.23
CA LEU A 28 -12.54 -3.58 8.64
C LEU A 28 -13.88 -3.19 9.27
N ILE A 29 -15.00 -3.66 8.70
CA ILE A 29 -16.33 -3.41 9.26
C ILE A 29 -16.50 -4.09 10.62
N SER A 30 -15.93 -5.28 10.79
CA SER A 30 -16.06 -6.06 12.03
C SER A 30 -15.27 -5.46 13.20
N ASN A 31 -14.02 -5.07 12.96
CA ASN A 31 -13.15 -4.47 13.97
C ASN A 31 -12.00 -3.68 13.32
N PRO A 32 -12.18 -2.39 13.02
CA PRO A 32 -11.20 -1.61 12.30
C PRO A 32 -9.90 -1.41 13.08
N HIS A 33 -9.93 -1.39 14.42
CA HIS A 33 -8.72 -1.22 15.23
C HIS A 33 -7.82 -2.45 15.25
N ALA A 34 -8.39 -3.63 15.08
CA ALA A 34 -7.63 -4.89 15.06
C ALA A 34 -7.06 -5.21 13.69
N TYR A 35 -7.75 -4.81 12.61
CA TYR A 35 -7.45 -5.28 11.25
C TYR A 35 -7.03 -4.18 10.27
N SER A 36 -6.94 -2.91 10.68
CA SER A 36 -6.63 -1.81 9.76
C SER A 36 -5.33 -2.03 8.98
N VAL A 37 -4.25 -2.37 9.67
CA VAL A 37 -2.92 -2.56 9.06
C VAL A 37 -2.94 -3.72 8.06
N GLU A 38 -3.30 -4.92 8.53
CA GLU A 38 -3.36 -6.14 7.71
C GLU A 38 -4.31 -5.97 6.51
N ALA A 39 -5.51 -5.43 6.72
CA ALA A 39 -6.50 -5.29 5.65
C ALA A 39 -6.05 -4.28 4.59
N ILE A 40 -5.38 -3.19 4.97
CA ILE A 40 -4.86 -2.19 4.02
C ILE A 40 -3.71 -2.80 3.19
N ASP A 41 -2.78 -3.51 3.83
CA ASP A 41 -1.68 -4.18 3.13
C ASP A 41 -2.19 -5.23 2.15
N ASP A 42 -3.16 -6.05 2.55
CA ASP A 42 -3.76 -7.03 1.67
C ASP A 42 -4.58 -6.40 0.54
N MET A 43 -5.25 -5.27 0.78
CA MET A 43 -5.89 -4.50 -0.29
C MET A 43 -4.85 -3.98 -1.32
N ARG A 44 -3.70 -3.48 -0.86
CA ARG A 44 -2.60 -3.07 -1.76
C ARG A 44 -2.14 -4.24 -2.63
N ARG A 45 -1.87 -5.40 -2.02
CA ARG A 45 -1.51 -6.63 -2.76
C ARG A 45 -2.60 -7.02 -3.76
N ASN A 46 -3.87 -6.91 -3.38
CA ASN A 46 -4.99 -7.27 -4.25
C ASN A 46 -5.10 -6.34 -5.47
N ILE A 47 -4.75 -5.05 -5.36
CA ILE A 47 -4.64 -4.13 -6.49
C ILE A 47 -3.52 -4.56 -7.44
N VAL A 48 -2.35 -4.91 -6.91
CA VAL A 48 -1.23 -5.43 -7.72
C VAL A 48 -1.61 -6.72 -8.42
N MET A 49 -2.28 -7.65 -7.73
CA MET A 49 -2.80 -8.89 -8.32
C MET A 49 -3.83 -8.62 -9.42
N THR A 50 -4.69 -7.61 -9.25
CA THR A 50 -5.62 -7.17 -10.29
C THR A 50 -4.85 -6.71 -11.52
N ALA A 51 -3.83 -5.87 -11.33
CA ALA A 51 -2.99 -5.41 -12.44
C ALA A 51 -2.29 -6.57 -13.14
N ALA A 52 -1.70 -7.49 -12.39
CA ALA A 52 -1.04 -8.69 -12.94
C ALA A 52 -2.02 -9.55 -13.77
N VAL A 53 -3.21 -9.85 -13.24
CA VAL A 53 -4.23 -10.63 -13.96
C VAL A 53 -4.69 -9.93 -15.23
N LEU A 54 -4.87 -8.61 -15.21
CA LEU A 54 -5.22 -7.85 -16.41
C LEU A 54 -4.09 -7.93 -17.46
N MET A 55 -2.83 -7.78 -17.05
CA MET A 55 -1.67 -7.90 -17.96
C MET A 55 -1.50 -9.32 -18.52
N GLU A 56 -1.70 -10.37 -17.70
CA GLU A 56 -1.69 -11.78 -18.14
C GLU A 56 -2.69 -12.07 -19.25
N HIS A 57 -3.82 -11.36 -19.24
CA HIS A 57 -4.89 -11.49 -20.22
C HIS A 57 -4.86 -10.38 -21.29
N ASP A 58 -3.67 -9.85 -21.58
CA ASP A 58 -3.38 -8.85 -22.61
C ASP A 58 -4.16 -7.52 -22.48
N VAL A 59 -4.70 -7.23 -21.29
CA VAL A 59 -5.32 -5.94 -20.99
C VAL A 59 -4.22 -4.95 -20.64
N LYS A 60 -4.02 -3.98 -21.52
CA LYS A 60 -3.04 -2.90 -21.31
C LYS A 60 -3.44 -2.04 -20.12
N ILE A 61 -2.50 -1.86 -19.19
CA ILE A 61 -2.62 -0.93 -18.07
C ILE A 61 -1.77 0.29 -18.40
N GLU A 62 -2.41 1.45 -18.49
CA GLU A 62 -1.71 2.71 -18.62
C GLU A 62 -1.22 3.14 -17.24
N VAL A 63 0.10 3.09 -17.03
CA VAL A 63 0.71 3.72 -15.86
C VAL A 63 0.73 5.23 -16.14
N PRO A 64 0.16 6.06 -15.25
CA PRO A 64 0.17 7.51 -15.44
C PRO A 64 1.61 8.00 -15.61
N ASN A 65 1.87 8.76 -16.67
CA ASN A 65 3.21 9.22 -17.06
C ASN A 65 3.87 10.22 -16.09
N LYS A 66 3.18 10.61 -15.01
CA LYS A 66 3.68 11.59 -14.03
C LYS A 66 3.93 10.86 -12.72
N GLU A 67 5.15 10.95 -12.20
CA GLU A 67 5.45 10.56 -10.82
C GLU A 67 4.46 11.26 -9.89
N ARG A 68 3.77 10.46 -9.07
CA ARG A 68 2.80 10.96 -8.10
C ARG A 68 3.45 10.95 -6.74
N THR A 69 3.47 12.10 -6.08
CA THR A 69 3.84 12.15 -4.67
C THR A 69 2.70 11.57 -3.82
N PRO A 70 2.96 11.08 -2.59
CA PRO A 70 1.89 10.72 -1.64
C PRO A 70 0.88 11.86 -1.46
N GLU A 71 1.36 13.10 -1.52
CA GLU A 71 0.54 14.30 -1.45
C GLU A 71 -0.40 14.47 -2.65
N ASP A 72 0.02 14.06 -3.85
CA ASP A 72 -0.82 14.06 -5.05
C ASP A 72 -1.92 13.00 -4.95
N VAL A 73 -1.58 11.78 -4.49
CA VAL A 73 -2.55 10.69 -4.29
C VAL A 73 -3.61 11.09 -3.27
N ILE A 74 -3.20 11.71 -2.16
CA ILE A 74 -4.11 12.22 -1.14
C ILE A 74 -5.01 13.33 -1.70
N LYS A 75 -4.48 14.28 -2.46
CA LYS A 75 -5.27 15.36 -3.09
C LYS A 75 -6.30 14.83 -4.09
N GLU A 76 -5.92 13.86 -4.91
CA GLU A 76 -6.84 13.19 -5.85
C GLU A 76 -7.97 12.47 -5.08
N GLY A 77 -7.63 11.67 -4.07
CA GLY A 77 -8.61 11.00 -3.22
C GLY A 77 -9.57 11.96 -2.50
N MET A 78 -9.07 13.12 -2.03
CA MET A 78 -9.91 14.17 -1.47
C MET A 78 -10.86 14.80 -2.48
N GLY A 79 -10.39 15.01 -3.72
CA GLY A 79 -11.21 15.50 -4.81
C GLY A 79 -12.39 14.57 -5.09
N GLU A 80 -12.12 13.27 -5.20
CA GLU A 80 -13.14 12.23 -5.41
C GLU A 80 -14.10 12.11 -4.22
N LEU A 81 -13.59 12.10 -2.98
CA LEU A 81 -14.42 12.06 -1.78
C LEU A 81 -15.28 13.32 -1.63
N GLY A 82 -14.77 14.49 -2.01
CA GLY A 82 -15.53 15.73 -2.04
C GLY A 82 -16.68 15.70 -3.05
N LEU A 83 -16.49 15.04 -4.18
CA LEU A 83 -17.55 14.80 -5.17
C LEU A 83 -18.62 13.82 -4.62
N MET A 84 -18.23 12.83 -3.82
CA MET A 84 -19.15 11.83 -3.26
C MET A 84 -19.95 12.32 -2.04
N LEU A 85 -19.32 13.09 -1.14
CA LEU A 85 -19.90 13.42 0.17
C LEU A 85 -20.72 14.73 0.18
N GLY A 86 -20.56 15.57 -0.85
CA GLY A 86 -21.24 16.87 -0.94
C GLY A 86 -20.74 17.90 0.09
N SER A 87 -21.14 19.17 -0.12
CA SER A 87 -20.51 20.34 0.53
C SER A 87 -20.59 20.40 2.06
N LYS A 88 -21.58 19.75 2.69
CA LYS A 88 -21.78 19.78 4.15
C LYS A 88 -20.97 18.73 4.92
N ALA A 89 -20.71 17.56 4.33
CA ALA A 89 -19.85 16.54 4.94
C ALA A 89 -18.36 16.83 4.68
N PHE A 90 -18.07 17.59 3.63
CA PHE A 90 -16.72 17.98 3.24
C PHE A 90 -15.95 18.78 4.30
N THR A 91 -16.61 19.64 5.09
CA THR A 91 -15.93 20.45 6.11
C THR A 91 -15.43 19.63 7.30
N GLY A 92 -16.19 18.63 7.75
CA GLY A 92 -15.76 17.69 8.79
C GLY A 92 -14.70 16.71 8.28
N ALA A 93 -14.81 16.32 7.01
CA ALA A 93 -13.76 15.57 6.35
C ALA A 93 -12.47 16.39 6.30
N LEU A 94 -12.51 17.66 5.90
CA LEU A 94 -11.33 18.53 5.75
C LEU A 94 -10.53 18.70 7.04
N SER A 95 -11.18 18.76 8.20
CA SER A 95 -10.50 18.88 9.50
C SER A 95 -9.88 17.56 9.97
N PHE A 96 -10.52 16.43 9.70
CA PHE A 96 -9.93 15.11 9.85
C PHE A 96 -8.73 14.92 8.90
N TRP A 97 -8.85 15.38 7.64
CA TRP A 97 -7.80 15.29 6.63
C TRP A 97 -6.55 16.10 6.96
N ARG A 98 -6.69 17.32 7.52
CA ARG A 98 -5.52 18.07 8.00
C ARG A 98 -4.75 17.29 9.05
N ARG A 99 -5.47 16.65 9.96
CA ARG A 99 -4.88 15.81 11.01
C ARG A 99 -4.16 14.59 10.45
N VAL A 100 -4.77 13.90 9.49
CA VAL A 100 -4.13 12.76 8.79
C VAL A 100 -2.94 13.21 7.97
N LYS A 101 -3.01 14.36 7.28
CA LYS A 101 -1.89 14.93 6.55
C LYS A 101 -0.72 15.21 7.49
N ASP A 102 -0.97 15.89 8.60
CA ASP A 102 0.08 16.23 9.56
C ASP A 102 0.71 14.94 10.13
N ASP A 103 -0.11 13.93 10.47
CA ASP A 103 0.36 12.65 10.99
C ASP A 103 1.14 11.81 9.95
N VAL A 104 0.61 11.70 8.73
CA VAL A 104 1.24 10.93 7.63
C VAL A 104 2.44 11.67 7.05
N MET A 105 2.54 12.99 7.13
CA MET A 105 3.71 13.74 6.64
C MET A 105 4.82 13.83 7.69
N ASP A 106 4.48 13.91 8.98
CA ASP A 106 5.48 13.83 10.05
C ASP A 106 6.06 12.41 10.17
N HIS A 107 5.25 11.35 9.98
CA HIS A 107 5.74 9.96 9.95
C HIS A 107 6.16 9.49 8.55
N GLY A 108 5.72 10.18 7.50
CA GLY A 108 5.99 9.87 6.08
C GLY A 108 7.41 10.19 5.64
N ALA A 109 8.08 11.08 6.36
CA ALA A 109 9.50 11.36 6.19
C ALA A 109 10.41 10.21 6.67
N ASN A 110 9.86 9.19 7.35
CA ASN A 110 10.56 7.97 7.75
C ASN A 110 10.23 6.76 6.85
N TYR A 111 9.51 6.94 5.75
CA TYR A 111 9.51 5.95 4.66
C TYR A 111 10.69 6.25 3.72
N GLU A 112 11.90 6.32 4.28
CA GLU A 112 13.07 5.96 3.49
C GLU A 112 12.98 4.45 3.26
N GLU A 113 13.02 4.05 2.00
CA GLU A 113 13.32 2.68 1.59
C GLU A 113 14.70 2.31 2.14
N VAL A 114 14.76 1.75 3.34
CA VAL A 114 15.84 0.85 3.73
C VAL A 114 15.21 -0.27 4.55
N ASP A 115 15.02 -1.43 3.90
CA ASP A 115 14.92 -2.69 4.62
C ASP A 115 16.30 -2.93 5.26
N ASP A 116 16.52 -2.37 6.46
CA ASP A 116 17.63 -2.78 7.31
C ASP A 116 17.23 -4.14 7.94
N GLU A 117 17.28 -5.20 7.12
CA GLU A 117 17.22 -6.57 7.62
C GLU A 117 18.47 -6.84 8.48
N TYR A 118 18.35 -6.72 9.79
CA TYR A 118 19.35 -7.17 10.74
C TYR A 118 19.06 -8.60 11.21
N TYR A 119 20.12 -9.38 11.42
CA TYR A 119 20.07 -10.81 11.73
C TYR A 119 20.65 -11.08 13.11
N GLN A 120 20.06 -12.04 13.84
CA GLN A 120 20.53 -12.47 15.16
C GLN A 120 21.37 -13.76 15.05
N ARG A 121 22.53 -13.79 15.69
CA ARG A 121 23.41 -14.96 15.80
C ARG A 121 23.01 -15.86 16.97
N ASP A 122 23.50 -17.10 16.96
CA ASP A 122 23.23 -18.09 18.02
C ASP A 122 23.76 -17.68 19.42
N ASP A 123 24.70 -16.73 19.48
CA ASP A 123 25.24 -16.17 20.73
C ASP A 123 24.43 -14.97 21.26
N GLY A 124 23.38 -14.55 20.54
CA GLY A 124 22.51 -13.43 20.89
C GLY A 124 22.98 -12.07 20.37
N SER A 125 24.10 -12.00 19.64
CA SER A 125 24.56 -10.78 18.97
C SER A 125 23.77 -10.50 17.69
N TYR A 126 23.69 -9.23 17.29
CA TYR A 126 23.01 -8.78 16.07
C TYR A 126 24.04 -8.25 15.07
N PHE A 127 23.73 -8.38 13.77
CA PHE A 127 24.53 -7.81 12.70
C PHE A 127 23.65 -7.45 11.49
N PHE A 128 24.09 -6.49 10.68
CA PHE A 128 23.54 -6.24 9.35
C PHE A 128 24.62 -6.41 8.29
N ILE A 129 24.21 -6.51 7.02
CA ILE A 129 25.14 -6.51 5.89
C ILE A 129 25.21 -5.08 5.35
N ASP A 130 26.39 -4.46 5.43
CA ASP A 130 26.61 -3.12 4.90
C ASP A 130 26.30 -3.13 3.38
N PRO A 131 25.34 -2.31 2.91
CA PRO A 131 24.93 -2.30 1.52
C PRO A 131 25.98 -1.71 0.57
N GLU A 132 26.92 -0.91 1.06
CA GLU A 132 28.01 -0.33 0.28
C GLU A 132 29.20 -1.29 0.12
N THR A 133 29.53 -2.05 1.17
CA THR A 133 30.74 -2.90 1.19
C THR A 133 30.42 -4.39 1.08
N GLY A 134 29.21 -4.81 1.46
CA GLY A 134 28.81 -6.21 1.56
C GLY A 134 29.39 -6.94 2.77
N GLU A 135 29.97 -6.21 3.74
CA GLU A 135 30.56 -6.78 4.94
C GLU A 135 29.52 -6.93 6.07
N GLU A 136 29.73 -7.92 6.95
CA GLU A 136 28.93 -8.04 8.18
C GLU A 136 29.40 -6.99 9.19
N VAL A 137 28.48 -6.15 9.64
CA VAL A 137 28.70 -5.12 10.65
C VAL A 137 27.89 -5.47 11.89
N ASP A 138 28.58 -5.56 13.03
CA ASP A 138 27.94 -5.84 14.32
C ASP A 138 27.05 -4.66 14.72
N CYS A 139 25.83 -4.97 15.18
CA CYS A 139 24.85 -3.97 15.56
C CYS A 139 24.16 -4.32 16.89
N ASP A 140 23.45 -3.34 17.45
CA ASP A 140 22.64 -3.53 18.64
C ASP A 140 21.25 -4.10 18.34
N GLU A 141 20.41 -4.20 19.37
CA GLU A 141 19.04 -4.72 19.28
C GLU A 141 18.12 -3.85 18.40
N ASP A 142 18.53 -2.61 18.14
CA ASP A 142 17.79 -1.62 17.36
C ASP A 142 18.35 -1.48 15.92
N GLY A 143 19.42 -2.21 15.58
CA GLY A 143 20.05 -2.20 14.25
C GLY A 143 21.13 -1.12 14.07
N GLU A 144 21.56 -0.44 15.15
CA GLU A 144 22.62 0.57 15.09
C GLU A 144 24.02 -0.08 15.25
N GLU A 145 25.00 0.35 14.44
CA GLU A 145 26.39 -0.14 14.46
C GLU A 145 27.09 0.09 15.81
N ILE A 146 27.87 -0.90 16.29
CA ILE A 146 28.62 -0.87 17.57
C ILE A 146 30.14 -0.81 17.37
#